data_AF-A0AAP5BL03-F1
#
_entry.id   AF-A0AAP5BL03-F1
#
_cell.length_a   1.000
_cell.length_b   1.000
_cell.length_c   1.000
_cell.angle_alpha   90.00
_cell.angle_beta   90.00
_cell.angle_gamma   90.00
#
_symmetry.space_group_name_H-M   'P 1'
#
loop_
_entity.id
_entity.type
_entity.pdbx_description
1 polymer ?
#
loop_
_entity_poly.entity_id
_entity_poly.type
_entity_poly.pdbx_seq_one_letter_code
_entity_poly.pdbx_strand_id
1 'polypeptide(L)'
;MAYADYYCVDGSADEEPLEVEERIELHRPPMVSYASRTGTRRNLAAMRAAGWRLLVSAAGVLRTEGMPYALDNGAWSAFQQGVPFDENAFMRAVDKLGEGADWIVLPDIVAGGLKSLDFSLAWLEKLRDLPTRLLIAVQDGMEIDDVRSLLSPAVGVFVGGTTEWKVATTMAWGSVARRRNCYLHVGRVNSDKRIRICAAAGANSVDGTSGSRFAKTIARLDRSVRQPDMFSRAHESLAEAQLAGEGLLLSSLID
;
A
#
# COMPACT_ATOMS: atom_id res chain seq x y z
N MET A 1 3.05 21.68 12.49
CA MET A 1 2.20 22.78 12.02
C MET A 1 2.89 23.48 10.87
N ALA A 2 3.97 24.26 11.06
CA ALA A 2 4.64 24.99 9.96
C ALA A 2 4.93 24.24 8.64
N TYR A 3 5.35 22.96 8.67
CA TYR A 3 5.54 22.17 7.44
C TYR A 3 4.22 21.79 6.77
N ALA A 4 3.23 21.37 7.56
CA ALA A 4 1.95 20.91 7.04
C ALA A 4 1.17 22.05 6.38
N ASP A 5 1.19 23.21 7.04
CA ASP A 5 0.53 24.44 6.60
C ASP A 5 1.26 25.03 5.37
N TYR A 6 2.60 25.04 5.35
CA TYR A 6 3.38 25.59 4.24
C TYR A 6 3.28 24.78 2.94
N TYR A 7 3.18 23.46 3.05
CA TYR A 7 3.04 22.54 1.91
C TYR A 7 1.60 22.10 1.65
N CYS A 8 0.64 22.63 2.42
CA CYS A 8 -0.79 22.36 2.34
C CYS A 8 -1.15 20.85 2.38
N VAL A 9 -0.47 20.10 3.25
CA VAL A 9 -0.71 18.65 3.45
C VAL A 9 -1.67 18.35 4.59
N ASP A 10 -2.09 19.38 5.32
CA ASP A 10 -3.08 19.32 6.40
C ASP A 10 -4.53 19.19 5.88
N GLY A 11 -4.77 19.48 4.61
CA GLY A 11 -6.09 19.47 3.98
C GLY A 11 -6.69 20.83 3.68
N SER A 12 -6.02 21.92 4.07
CA SER A 12 -6.45 23.28 3.69
C SER A 12 -6.63 23.43 2.17
N ALA A 13 -5.81 22.75 1.37
CA ALA A 13 -5.92 22.74 -0.09
C ALA A 13 -7.12 21.97 -0.65
N ASP A 14 -7.83 21.18 0.16
CA ASP A 14 -9.04 20.48 -0.31
C ASP A 14 -10.23 21.44 -0.46
N GLU A 15 -10.25 22.55 0.30
CA GLU A 15 -11.32 23.55 0.27
C GLU A 15 -11.10 24.61 -0.83
N GLU A 16 -9.84 24.90 -1.20
CA GLU A 16 -9.46 25.94 -2.18
C GLU A 16 -8.51 25.41 -3.29
N PRO A 17 -8.94 24.43 -4.10
CA PRO A 17 -8.06 23.70 -5.03
C PRO A 17 -7.46 24.53 -6.18
N LEU A 18 -7.95 25.75 -6.44
CA LEU A 18 -7.48 26.63 -7.50
C LEU A 18 -6.47 27.69 -7.04
N GLU A 19 -6.31 27.89 -5.73
CA GLU A 19 -5.47 28.95 -5.16
C GLU A 19 -4.15 28.43 -4.57
N VAL A 20 -4.03 27.11 -4.41
CA VAL A 20 -2.86 26.47 -3.79
C VAL A 20 -1.92 25.91 -4.85
N GLU A 21 -0.77 26.56 -5.00
CA GLU A 21 0.37 26.04 -5.77
C GLU A 21 0.93 24.79 -5.09
N GLU A 22 0.99 23.66 -5.81
CA GLU A 22 1.54 22.41 -5.28
C GLU A 22 3.06 22.53 -5.11
N ARG A 23 3.50 22.82 -3.88
CA ARG A 23 4.91 23.13 -3.55
C ARG A 23 5.74 21.94 -3.08
N ILE A 24 5.15 20.75 -3.00
CA ILE A 24 5.88 19.54 -2.60
C ILE A 24 6.68 19.04 -3.78
N GLU A 25 7.99 19.25 -3.74
CA GLU A 25 8.90 18.51 -4.62
C GLU A 25 8.71 17.01 -4.38
N LEU A 26 8.45 16.29 -5.46
CA LEU A 26 8.20 14.86 -5.42
C LEU A 26 9.51 14.10 -5.16
N HIS A 27 9.92 14.01 -3.90
CA HIS A 27 11.04 13.17 -3.51
C HIS A 27 10.57 11.72 -3.42
N ARG A 28 10.89 10.91 -4.44
CA ARG A 28 10.50 9.49 -4.50
C ARG A 28 11.60 8.64 -3.87
N PRO A 29 11.48 8.22 -2.59
CA PRO A 29 12.38 7.19 -2.08
C PRO A 29 12.21 5.92 -2.92
N PRO A 30 13.26 5.09 -3.06
CA PRO A 30 13.15 3.83 -3.79
C PRO A 30 12.04 2.97 -3.18
N MET A 31 11.17 2.46 -4.03
CA MET A 31 10.02 1.65 -3.62
C MET A 31 10.49 0.39 -2.89
N VAL A 32 9.89 0.10 -1.74
CA VAL A 32 10.26 -1.06 -0.92
C VAL A 32 9.42 -2.27 -1.33
N SER A 33 10.07 -3.41 -1.52
CA SER A 33 9.38 -4.68 -1.77
C SER A 33 9.26 -5.50 -0.50
N TYR A 34 8.04 -5.92 -0.18
CA TYR A 34 7.74 -6.89 0.86
C TYR A 34 7.41 -8.25 0.23
N ALA A 35 7.77 -9.33 0.91
CA ALA A 35 7.27 -10.65 0.56
C ALA A 35 6.97 -11.48 1.81
N SER A 36 5.99 -12.37 1.67
CA SER A 36 5.64 -13.30 2.73
C SER A 36 6.82 -14.20 3.11
N ARG A 37 6.86 -14.61 4.38
CA ARG A 37 7.91 -15.51 4.89
C ARG A 37 7.99 -16.78 4.04
N THR A 38 9.21 -17.13 3.64
CA THR A 38 9.52 -18.42 3.00
C THR A 38 10.23 -19.32 4.02
N GLY A 39 10.03 -20.64 3.94
CA GLY A 39 10.72 -21.60 4.80
C GLY A 39 12.19 -21.86 4.44
N THR A 40 12.72 -21.30 3.34
CA THR A 40 14.07 -21.66 2.87
C THR A 40 15.10 -20.56 3.17
N ARG A 41 16.23 -20.95 3.78
CA ARG A 41 17.37 -20.05 4.05
C ARG A 41 17.87 -19.35 2.78
N ARG A 42 17.82 -20.05 1.65
CA ARG A 42 18.22 -19.54 0.33
C ARG A 42 17.37 -18.34 -0.12
N ASN A 43 16.05 -18.43 -0.01
CA ASN A 43 15.18 -17.34 -0.43
C ASN A 43 15.29 -16.15 0.52
N LEU A 44 15.41 -16.39 1.83
CA LEU A 44 15.65 -15.31 2.81
C LEU A 44 16.95 -14.56 2.53
N ALA A 45 18.03 -15.28 2.19
CA ALA A 45 19.30 -14.67 1.80
C ALA A 45 19.16 -13.83 0.52
N ALA A 46 18.42 -14.33 -0.49
CA ALA A 46 18.16 -13.59 -1.72
C ALA A 46 17.34 -12.32 -1.48
N MET A 47 16.31 -12.39 -0.62
CA MET A 47 15.52 -11.21 -0.22
C MET A 47 16.40 -10.16 0.46
N ARG A 48 17.24 -10.57 1.42
CA ARG A 48 18.19 -9.65 2.08
C ARG A 48 19.13 -8.97 1.08
N ALA A 49 19.72 -9.74 0.17
CA ALA A 49 20.64 -9.21 -0.83
C ALA A 49 19.94 -8.20 -1.78
N ALA A 50 18.65 -8.39 -2.06
CA ALA A 50 17.85 -7.47 -2.86
C ALA A 50 17.32 -6.26 -2.06
N GLY A 51 17.50 -6.21 -0.74
CA GLY A 51 16.93 -5.16 0.12
C GLY A 51 15.43 -5.32 0.37
N TRP A 52 14.87 -6.51 0.10
CA TRP A 52 13.46 -6.81 0.36
C TRP A 52 13.21 -7.01 1.85
N ARG A 53 11.99 -6.67 2.27
CA ARG A 53 11.52 -6.77 3.65
C ARG A 53 10.49 -7.90 3.78
N LEU A 54 10.20 -8.31 5.01
CA LEU A 54 9.20 -9.36 5.26
C LEU A 54 7.81 -8.77 5.45
N LEU A 55 6.81 -9.42 4.86
CA LEU A 55 5.42 -9.25 5.27
C LEU A 55 5.07 -10.37 6.26
N VAL A 56 4.95 -10.03 7.53
CA VAL A 56 4.56 -10.96 8.60
C VAL A 56 3.04 -10.86 8.76
N SER A 57 2.32 -11.98 8.64
CA SER A 57 0.87 -11.99 8.79
C SER A 57 0.45 -12.51 10.16
N ALA A 58 -0.56 -11.88 10.76
CA ALA A 58 -1.16 -12.31 12.02
C ALA A 58 -1.76 -13.73 11.94
N ALA A 59 -2.20 -14.16 10.76
CA ALA A 59 -2.67 -15.53 10.52
C ALA A 59 -1.53 -16.57 10.47
N GLY A 60 -0.26 -16.13 10.49
CA GLY A 60 0.91 -16.96 10.33
C GLY A 60 1.80 -17.04 11.57
N VAL A 61 3.06 -17.40 11.33
CA VAL A 61 4.07 -17.48 12.39
C VAL A 61 4.70 -16.10 12.59
N LEU A 62 4.56 -15.55 13.80
CA LEU A 62 5.10 -14.25 14.22
C LEU A 62 6.62 -14.28 14.41
N ARG A 63 7.35 -14.34 13.29
CA ARG A 63 8.81 -14.33 13.20
C ARG A 63 9.28 -13.37 12.11
N THR A 64 10.22 -12.50 12.47
CA THR A 64 10.81 -11.48 11.59
C THR A 64 12.08 -11.96 10.91
N GLU A 65 12.59 -13.13 11.30
CA GLU A 65 13.88 -13.66 10.86
C GLU A 65 15.05 -12.65 11.05
N GLY A 66 14.90 -11.57 11.83
CA GLY A 66 15.87 -10.47 11.91
C GLY A 66 15.97 -9.62 10.63
N MET A 67 14.89 -9.51 9.86
CA MET A 67 14.75 -8.60 8.73
C MET A 67 13.81 -7.44 9.10
N PRO A 68 13.94 -6.26 8.51
CA PRO A 68 12.88 -5.25 8.51
C PRO A 68 11.58 -5.84 7.96
N TYR A 69 10.45 -5.40 8.50
CA TYR A 69 9.17 -6.03 8.22
C TYR A 69 7.99 -5.08 8.38
N ALA A 70 6.89 -5.46 7.74
CA ALA A 70 5.57 -4.90 7.98
C ALA A 70 4.61 -5.98 8.49
N LEU A 71 3.51 -5.54 9.12
CA LEU A 71 2.52 -6.42 9.71
C LEU A 71 1.23 -6.43 8.88
N ASP A 72 0.89 -7.61 8.36
CA ASP A 72 -0.34 -7.92 7.65
C ASP A 72 -1.42 -8.43 8.62
N ASN A 73 -2.66 -7.98 8.45
CA ASN A 73 -3.77 -8.28 9.35
C ASN A 73 -4.24 -9.74 9.27
N GLY A 74 -4.00 -10.44 8.14
CA GLY A 74 -4.47 -11.79 7.90
C GLY A 74 -5.92 -11.93 7.41
N ALA A 75 -6.64 -10.85 7.12
CA ALA A 75 -8.04 -10.86 6.68
C ALA A 75 -8.24 -11.67 5.38
N TRP A 76 -7.33 -11.53 4.42
CA TRP A 76 -7.33 -12.35 3.20
C TRP A 76 -7.25 -13.85 3.50
N SER A 77 -6.42 -14.25 4.48
CA SER A 77 -6.28 -15.67 4.86
C SER A 77 -7.56 -16.21 5.48
N ALA A 78 -8.20 -15.43 6.37
CA ALA A 78 -9.48 -15.79 6.98
C ALA A 78 -10.58 -15.92 5.93
N PHE A 79 -10.67 -14.96 5.01
CA PHE A 79 -11.61 -14.98 3.88
C PHE A 79 -11.43 -16.22 3.00
N GLN A 80 -10.20 -16.56 2.62
CA GLN A 80 -9.93 -17.75 1.80
C GLN A 80 -10.31 -19.06 2.49
N GLN A 81 -10.24 -19.11 3.82
CA GLN A 81 -10.61 -20.27 4.62
C GLN A 81 -12.11 -20.31 4.95
N GLY A 82 -12.86 -19.25 4.64
CA GLY A 82 -14.27 -19.12 5.01
C GLY A 82 -14.50 -19.01 6.51
N VAL A 83 -13.51 -18.49 7.26
CA VAL A 83 -13.60 -18.31 8.71
C VAL A 83 -13.67 -16.82 9.07
N PRO A 84 -14.25 -16.47 10.23
CA PRO A 84 -14.23 -15.09 10.72
C PRO A 84 -12.79 -14.59 10.94
N PHE A 85 -12.62 -13.28 10.86
CA PHE A 85 -11.37 -12.61 11.22
C PHE A 85 -11.02 -12.89 12.69
N ASP A 86 -9.80 -13.37 12.96
CA ASP A 86 -9.33 -13.65 14.32
C ASP A 86 -8.72 -12.38 14.94
N GLU A 87 -9.58 -11.57 15.59
CA GLU A 87 -9.16 -10.36 16.30
C GLU A 87 -8.09 -10.64 17.37
N ASN A 88 -8.16 -11.79 18.02
CA ASN A 88 -7.20 -12.16 19.06
C ASN A 88 -5.83 -12.48 18.45
N ALA A 89 -5.78 -13.15 17.30
CA ALA A 89 -4.53 -13.36 16.58
C ALA A 89 -3.90 -12.05 16.13
N PHE A 90 -4.73 -11.12 15.64
CA PHE A 90 -4.24 -9.80 15.24
C PHE A 90 -3.68 -9.01 16.43
N MET A 91 -4.40 -8.93 17.55
CA MET A 91 -3.90 -8.28 18.76
C MET A 91 -2.59 -8.90 19.27
N ARG A 92 -2.49 -10.24 19.33
CA ARG A 92 -1.24 -10.91 19.70
C ARG A 92 -0.08 -10.55 18.77
N ALA A 93 -0.36 -10.31 17.48
CA ALA A 93 0.63 -9.91 16.51
C ALA A 93 1.09 -8.46 16.71
N VAL A 94 0.14 -7.56 16.96
CA VAL A 94 0.40 -6.16 17.30
C VAL A 94 1.20 -6.04 18.60
N ASP A 95 0.80 -6.72 19.67
CA ASP A 95 1.51 -6.69 20.97
C ASP A 95 2.96 -7.15 20.84
N LYS A 96 3.20 -8.14 19.98
CA LYS A 96 4.52 -8.76 19.84
C LYS A 96 5.44 -8.02 18.88
N LEU A 97 4.89 -7.47 17.80
CA LEU A 97 5.66 -6.99 16.65
C LEU A 97 5.29 -5.57 16.19
N GLY A 98 4.24 -4.97 16.75
CA GLY A 98 3.66 -3.72 16.27
C GLY A 98 4.63 -2.56 16.27
N GLU A 99 5.30 -2.29 17.40
CA GLU A 99 6.25 -1.17 17.54
C GLU A 99 7.46 -1.28 16.61
N GLY A 100 7.84 -2.50 16.22
CA GLY A 100 9.00 -2.74 15.36
C GLY A 100 8.69 -2.83 13.87
N ALA A 101 7.41 -2.73 13.49
CA ALA A 101 6.98 -2.81 12.11
C ALA A 101 7.14 -1.48 11.38
N ASP A 102 7.43 -1.54 10.08
CA ASP A 102 7.47 -0.35 9.21
C ASP A 102 6.10 0.32 9.08
N TRP A 103 5.06 -0.52 9.09
CA TRP A 103 3.65 -0.17 9.11
C TRP A 103 2.81 -1.40 9.48
N ILE A 104 1.57 -1.16 9.86
CA ILE A 104 0.54 -2.18 10.13
C ILE A 104 -0.66 -1.88 9.25
N VAL A 105 -1.13 -2.85 8.47
CA VAL A 105 -2.43 -2.71 7.78
C VAL A 105 -3.55 -2.99 8.78
N LEU A 106 -4.51 -2.08 8.86
CA LEU A 106 -5.66 -2.21 9.74
C LEU A 106 -6.58 -3.34 9.27
N PRO A 107 -7.27 -4.04 10.18
CA PRO A 107 -8.24 -5.08 9.83
C PRO A 107 -9.33 -4.57 8.89
N ASP A 108 -9.61 -5.37 7.86
CA ASP A 108 -10.57 -5.08 6.81
C ASP A 108 -11.53 -6.26 6.58
N ILE A 109 -12.64 -5.99 5.89
CA ILE A 109 -13.56 -7.01 5.42
C ILE A 109 -13.36 -7.13 3.92
N VAL A 110 -12.79 -8.25 3.48
CA VAL A 110 -12.55 -8.52 2.05
C VAL A 110 -13.87 -8.42 1.28
N ALA A 111 -13.90 -7.57 0.25
CA ALA A 111 -15.11 -7.25 -0.54
C ALA A 111 -16.28 -6.68 0.30
N GLY A 112 -15.98 -6.03 1.43
CA GLY A 112 -16.97 -5.47 2.35
C GLY A 112 -17.46 -4.04 2.05
N GLY A 113 -16.90 -3.36 1.04
CA GLY A 113 -17.22 -1.96 0.73
C GLY A 113 -17.03 -1.03 1.94
N LEU A 114 -17.92 -0.04 2.12
CA LEU A 114 -17.84 0.91 3.24
C LEU A 114 -17.90 0.26 4.63
N LYS A 115 -18.54 -0.89 4.79
CA LYS A 115 -18.51 -1.63 6.07
C LYS A 115 -17.09 -2.07 6.45
N SER A 116 -16.25 -2.33 5.46
CA SER A 116 -14.83 -2.60 5.68
C SER A 116 -14.10 -1.37 6.23
N LEU A 117 -14.48 -0.18 5.76
CA LEU A 117 -13.92 1.07 6.26
C LEU A 117 -14.31 1.27 7.73
N ASP A 118 -15.60 1.16 8.06
CA ASP A 118 -16.07 1.26 9.45
C ASP A 118 -15.31 0.31 10.39
N PHE A 119 -15.08 -0.92 9.94
CA PHE A 119 -14.28 -1.89 10.69
C PHE A 119 -12.83 -1.41 10.88
N SER A 120 -12.19 -0.92 9.81
CA SER A 120 -10.84 -0.33 9.89
C SER A 120 -10.78 0.86 10.85
N LEU A 121 -11.82 1.73 10.88
CA LEU A 121 -11.86 2.90 11.76
C LEU A 121 -11.96 2.51 13.24
N ALA A 122 -12.73 1.48 13.57
CA ALA A 122 -12.77 0.95 14.93
C ALA A 122 -11.38 0.47 15.40
N TRP A 123 -10.58 -0.08 14.49
CA TRP A 123 -9.21 -0.50 14.79
C TRP A 123 -8.22 0.66 14.81
N LEU A 124 -8.41 1.67 13.96
CA LEU A 124 -7.63 2.90 13.99
C LEU A 124 -7.72 3.55 15.38
N GLU A 125 -8.91 3.68 15.94
CA GLU A 125 -9.11 4.24 17.28
C GLU A 125 -8.44 3.37 18.36
N LYS A 126 -8.57 2.04 18.28
CA LYS A 126 -7.94 1.11 19.22
C LYS A 126 -6.41 1.18 19.21
N LEU A 127 -5.80 1.50 18.07
CA LEU A 127 -4.35 1.47 17.85
C LEU A 127 -3.73 2.87 17.73
N ARG A 128 -4.49 3.94 17.93
CA ARG A 128 -4.07 5.32 17.67
C ARG A 128 -2.82 5.77 18.43
N ASP A 129 -2.57 5.20 19.60
CA ASP A 129 -1.44 5.55 20.47
C ASP A 129 -0.18 4.72 20.16
N LEU A 130 -0.27 3.76 19.23
CA LEU A 130 0.87 2.96 18.80
C LEU A 130 1.83 3.86 18.00
N PRO A 131 3.14 3.87 18.29
CA PRO A 131 4.12 4.69 17.58
C PRO A 131 4.50 4.11 16.20
N THR A 132 3.57 3.40 15.56
CA THR A 132 3.76 2.74 14.27
C THR A 132 2.73 3.25 13.28
N ARG A 133 3.17 3.47 12.05
CA ARG A 133 2.28 3.88 10.96
C ARG A 133 1.17 2.85 10.74
N LEU A 134 -0.07 3.31 10.66
CA LEU A 134 -1.24 2.48 10.37
C LEU A 134 -1.68 2.71 8.92
N LEU A 135 -2.11 1.65 8.22
CA LEU A 135 -2.62 1.76 6.86
C LEU A 135 -4.09 1.32 6.80
N ILE A 136 -4.94 2.18 6.23
CA ILE A 136 -6.34 1.82 5.93
C ILE A 136 -6.34 0.99 4.64
N ALA A 137 -6.97 -0.18 4.68
CA ALA A 137 -7.12 -1.03 3.51
C ALA A 137 -8.29 -0.57 2.64
N VAL A 138 -7.98 -0.02 1.46
CA VAL A 138 -8.98 0.40 0.46
C VAL A 138 -9.22 -0.70 -0.56
N GLN A 139 -10.47 -0.86 -0.99
CA GLN A 139 -10.94 -1.94 -1.86
C GLN A 139 -11.94 -1.44 -2.90
N ASP A 140 -12.33 -2.33 -3.82
CA ASP A 140 -13.35 -2.09 -4.83
C ASP A 140 -14.60 -1.42 -4.23
N GLY A 141 -15.01 -0.30 -4.83
CA GLY A 141 -16.18 0.48 -4.41
C GLY A 141 -15.92 1.57 -3.36
N MET A 142 -14.68 1.73 -2.88
CA MET A 142 -14.30 2.89 -2.07
C MET A 142 -13.79 4.04 -2.95
N GLU A 143 -14.14 5.25 -2.57
CA GLU A 143 -13.71 6.50 -3.19
C GLU A 143 -12.64 7.20 -2.34
N ILE A 144 -11.92 8.14 -2.95
CA ILE A 144 -10.87 8.90 -2.25
C ILE A 144 -11.47 9.67 -1.07
N ASP A 145 -12.63 10.28 -1.27
CA ASP A 145 -13.25 11.16 -0.27
C ASP A 145 -13.77 10.40 0.96
N ASP A 146 -14.00 9.09 0.84
CA ASP A 146 -14.34 8.23 1.98
C ASP A 146 -13.22 8.19 3.04
N VAL A 147 -11.96 8.31 2.60
CA VAL A 147 -10.78 8.16 3.48
C VAL A 147 -9.91 9.40 3.57
N ARG A 148 -10.07 10.36 2.65
CA ARG A 148 -9.15 11.49 2.47
C ARG A 148 -8.85 12.23 3.77
N SER A 149 -9.86 12.54 4.57
CA SER A 149 -9.74 13.31 5.82
C SER A 149 -9.03 12.56 6.94
N LEU A 150 -8.86 11.24 6.80
CA LEU A 150 -8.19 10.38 7.78
C LEU A 150 -6.69 10.23 7.51
N LEU A 151 -6.24 10.60 6.30
CA LEU A 151 -4.87 10.37 5.86
C LEU A 151 -3.92 11.43 6.43
N SER A 152 -2.75 10.97 6.84
CA SER A 152 -1.69 11.79 7.42
C SER A 152 -0.35 11.06 7.35
N PRO A 153 0.78 11.67 7.75
CA PRO A 153 2.05 10.94 7.84
C PRO A 153 2.01 9.68 8.73
N ALA A 154 1.09 9.63 9.72
CA ALA A 154 0.89 8.50 10.62
C ALA A 154 -0.14 7.48 10.08
N VAL A 155 -1.06 7.90 9.21
CA VAL A 155 -2.14 7.07 8.66
C VAL A 155 -2.08 7.07 7.12
N GLY A 156 -1.62 5.95 6.56
CA GLY A 156 -1.49 5.76 5.12
C GLY A 156 -2.57 4.87 4.51
N VAL A 157 -2.35 4.49 3.25
CA VAL A 157 -3.26 3.68 2.44
C VAL A 157 -2.60 2.36 2.05
N PHE A 158 -3.32 1.27 2.24
CA PHE A 158 -3.03 -0.03 1.66
C PHE A 158 -4.04 -0.30 0.54
N VAL A 159 -3.59 -0.29 -0.72
CA VAL A 159 -4.46 -0.52 -1.87
C VAL A 159 -4.63 -2.03 -2.09
N GLY A 160 -5.77 -2.53 -1.63
CA GLY A 160 -6.25 -3.90 -1.79
C GLY A 160 -7.07 -4.09 -3.06
N GLY A 161 -8.03 -5.01 -3.02
CA GLY A 161 -9.00 -5.21 -4.10
C GLY A 161 -8.50 -6.00 -5.32
N THR A 162 -9.35 -6.04 -6.33
CA THR A 162 -9.15 -6.75 -7.60
C THR A 162 -7.98 -6.17 -8.40
N THR A 163 -7.47 -6.93 -9.38
CA THR A 163 -6.33 -6.46 -10.18
C THR A 163 -6.75 -5.28 -11.07
N GLU A 164 -7.94 -5.39 -11.64
CA GLU A 164 -8.58 -4.43 -12.53
C GLU A 164 -8.81 -3.11 -11.80
N TRP A 165 -9.38 -3.16 -10.60
CA TRP A 165 -9.59 -1.97 -9.77
C TRP A 165 -8.28 -1.29 -9.38
N LYS A 166 -7.26 -2.06 -8.98
CA LYS A 166 -5.93 -1.49 -8.70
C LYS A 166 -5.34 -0.79 -9.90
N VAL A 167 -5.35 -1.42 -11.07
CA VAL A 167 -4.81 -0.83 -12.29
C VAL A 167 -5.53 0.49 -12.62
N ALA A 168 -6.84 0.54 -12.43
CA ALA A 168 -7.64 1.73 -12.70
C ALA A 168 -7.44 2.87 -11.67
N THR A 169 -7.18 2.55 -10.40
CA THR A 169 -7.28 3.54 -9.30
C THR A 169 -5.94 3.92 -8.67
N THR A 170 -4.88 3.12 -8.83
CA THR A 170 -3.60 3.31 -8.10
C THR A 170 -3.00 4.70 -8.32
N MET A 171 -3.12 5.29 -9.51
CA MET A 171 -2.63 6.64 -9.77
C MET A 171 -3.35 7.71 -8.93
N ALA A 172 -4.65 7.57 -8.76
CA ALA A 172 -5.44 8.52 -7.97
C ALA A 172 -5.15 8.37 -6.47
N TRP A 173 -4.95 7.14 -5.99
CA TRP A 173 -4.44 6.87 -4.64
C TRP A 173 -3.04 7.46 -4.42
N GLY A 174 -2.17 7.41 -5.44
CA GLY A 174 -0.87 8.09 -5.47
C GLY A 174 -0.98 9.61 -5.29
N SER A 175 -1.89 10.23 -6.02
CA SER A 175 -2.14 11.68 -5.96
C SER A 175 -2.58 12.12 -4.56
N VAL A 176 -3.57 11.44 -3.97
CA VAL A 176 -4.02 11.78 -2.61
C VAL A 176 -2.95 11.48 -1.56
N ALA A 177 -2.21 10.39 -1.69
CA ALA A 177 -1.15 10.06 -0.73
C ALA A 177 -0.04 11.12 -0.72
N ARG A 178 0.33 11.64 -1.89
CA ARG A 178 1.24 12.78 -2.01
C ARG A 178 0.68 14.03 -1.34
N ARG A 179 -0.56 14.40 -1.67
CA ARG A 179 -1.22 15.60 -1.10
C ARG A 179 -1.37 15.52 0.41
N ARG A 180 -1.54 14.31 0.96
CA ARG A 180 -1.67 14.06 2.41
C ARG A 180 -0.35 13.74 3.10
N ASN A 181 0.75 13.70 2.35
CA ASN A 181 2.05 13.24 2.81
C ASN A 181 1.97 11.90 3.59
N CYS A 182 1.14 10.97 3.11
CA CYS A 182 0.91 9.69 3.75
C CYS A 182 1.59 8.55 2.98
N TYR A 183 1.76 7.42 3.65
CA TYR A 183 2.38 6.24 3.03
C TYR A 183 1.39 5.52 2.12
N LEU A 184 1.86 5.08 0.94
CA LEU A 184 1.11 4.29 -0.01
C LEU A 184 1.75 2.91 -0.20
N HIS A 185 0.99 1.87 0.12
CA HIS A 185 1.34 0.48 -0.17
C HIS A 185 0.36 -0.13 -1.17
N VAL A 186 0.82 -0.92 -2.14
CA VAL A 186 -0.05 -1.62 -3.09
C VAL A 186 0.07 -3.13 -2.98
N GLY A 187 -1.07 -3.77 -2.74
CA GLY A 187 -1.16 -5.19 -2.41
C GLY A 187 -1.01 -6.15 -3.61
N ARG A 188 -0.36 -7.30 -3.39
CA ARG A 188 -0.27 -8.44 -4.31
C ARG A 188 0.25 -8.09 -5.72
N VAL A 189 1.31 -7.29 -5.83
CA VAL A 189 1.95 -6.87 -7.08
C VAL A 189 2.98 -7.92 -7.54
N ASN A 190 2.57 -8.76 -8.51
CA ASN A 190 3.36 -9.94 -8.93
C ASN A 190 3.96 -9.85 -10.35
N SER A 191 3.83 -8.71 -11.05
CA SER A 191 4.33 -8.52 -12.42
C SER A 191 5.06 -7.19 -12.60
N ASP A 192 6.05 -7.16 -13.51
CA ASP A 192 6.84 -5.96 -13.83
C ASP A 192 5.94 -4.80 -14.28
N LYS A 193 4.91 -5.07 -15.09
CA LYS A 193 3.93 -4.07 -15.55
C LYS A 193 3.24 -3.40 -14.35
N ARG A 194 2.83 -4.17 -13.35
CA ARG A 194 2.17 -3.63 -12.16
C ARG A 194 3.13 -2.90 -11.24
N ILE A 195 4.38 -3.35 -11.13
CA ILE A 195 5.44 -2.63 -10.41
C ILE A 195 5.63 -1.23 -11.03
N ARG A 196 5.66 -1.13 -12.36
CA ARG A 196 5.78 0.17 -13.07
C ARG A 196 4.60 1.10 -12.80
N ILE A 197 3.37 0.58 -12.78
CA ILE A 197 2.19 1.36 -12.40
C ILE A 197 2.32 1.89 -10.96
N CYS A 198 2.76 1.04 -10.02
CA CYS A 198 2.95 1.46 -8.63
C CYS A 198 4.06 2.52 -8.51
N ALA A 199 5.17 2.36 -9.23
CA ALA A 199 6.26 3.31 -9.25
C ALA A 199 5.82 4.67 -9.84
N ALA A 200 5.06 4.67 -10.94
CA ALA A 200 4.51 5.88 -11.55
C ALA A 200 3.53 6.60 -10.62
N ALA A 201 2.73 5.85 -9.87
CA ALA A 201 1.83 6.39 -8.84
C ALA A 201 2.58 6.90 -7.59
N GLY A 202 3.89 6.69 -7.48
CA GLY A 202 4.65 7.09 -6.30
C GLY A 202 4.42 6.21 -5.08
N ALA A 203 4.03 4.94 -5.25
CA ALA A 203 3.90 4.01 -4.14
C ALA A 203 5.22 3.87 -3.36
N ASN A 204 5.14 3.97 -2.03
CA ASN A 204 6.30 3.77 -1.17
C ASN A 204 6.69 2.30 -1.08
N SER A 205 5.72 1.40 -1.25
CA SER A 205 5.99 -0.03 -1.23
C SER A 205 4.95 -0.89 -1.92
N VAL A 206 5.34 -2.13 -2.20
CA VAL A 206 4.49 -3.19 -2.74
C VAL A 206 4.76 -4.50 -2.04
N ASP A 207 3.76 -5.39 -1.98
CA ASP A 207 3.99 -6.79 -1.60
C ASP A 207 3.65 -7.76 -2.74
N GLY A 208 4.28 -8.93 -2.75
CA GLY A 208 3.95 -9.98 -3.69
C GLY A 208 4.45 -11.35 -3.29
N THR A 209 3.79 -12.37 -3.81
CA THR A 209 4.17 -13.78 -3.61
C THR A 209 5.26 -14.25 -4.58
N SER A 210 5.52 -13.51 -5.66
CA SER A 210 6.49 -13.93 -6.68
C SER A 210 7.90 -14.08 -6.10
N GLY A 211 8.35 -13.14 -5.24
CA GLY A 211 9.68 -13.20 -4.62
C GLY A 211 9.81 -14.27 -3.53
N SER A 212 8.73 -14.55 -2.78
CA SER A 212 8.73 -15.60 -1.76
C SER A 212 8.65 -17.01 -2.36
N ARG A 213 8.00 -17.16 -3.51
CA ARG A 213 7.82 -18.45 -4.21
C ARG A 213 8.95 -18.79 -5.19
N PHE A 214 9.61 -17.81 -5.78
CA PHE A 214 10.61 -18.06 -6.82
C PHE A 214 11.83 -17.13 -6.70
N ALA A 215 12.97 -17.62 -6.18
CA ALA A 215 14.20 -16.82 -6.12
C ALA A 215 14.63 -16.24 -7.48
N LYS A 216 14.30 -16.91 -8.59
CA LYS A 216 14.60 -16.45 -9.96
C LYS A 216 13.82 -15.20 -10.39
N THR A 217 12.66 -14.92 -9.79
CA THR A 217 11.87 -13.72 -10.12
C THR A 217 12.33 -12.49 -9.34
N ILE A 218 13.03 -12.66 -8.21
CA ILE A 218 13.51 -11.55 -7.37
C ILE A 218 14.37 -10.58 -8.19
N ALA A 219 15.34 -11.07 -8.96
CA ALA A 219 16.21 -10.21 -9.77
C ALA A 219 15.46 -9.45 -10.88
N ARG A 220 14.37 -10.00 -11.41
CA ARG A 220 13.55 -9.33 -12.43
C ARG A 220 12.67 -8.25 -11.80
N LEU A 221 12.01 -8.58 -10.70
CA LEU A 221 11.12 -7.67 -9.99
C LEU A 221 11.94 -6.53 -9.34
N ASP A 222 13.10 -6.83 -8.76
CA ASP A 222 14.02 -5.83 -8.20
C ASP A 222 14.52 -4.82 -9.25
N ARG A 223 14.86 -5.29 -10.46
CA ARG A 223 15.19 -4.38 -11.58
C ARG A 223 14.04 -3.45 -11.92
N SER A 224 12.80 -3.90 -11.82
CA SER A 224 11.62 -3.07 -12.10
C SER A 224 11.35 -2.06 -10.99
N VAL A 225 11.62 -2.43 -9.73
CA VAL A 225 11.49 -1.56 -8.55
C VAL A 225 12.54 -0.45 -8.55
N ARG A 226 13.76 -0.76 -9.02
CA ARG A 226 14.89 0.17 -9.09
C ARG A 226 14.92 1.03 -10.34
N GLN A 227 14.02 0.81 -11.31
CA GLN A 227 13.96 1.64 -12.51
C GLN A 227 13.38 3.01 -12.15
N PRO A 228 14.13 4.11 -12.35
CA PRO A 228 13.56 5.44 -12.22
C PRO A 228 12.51 5.64 -13.32
N ASP A 229 11.35 6.15 -12.93
CA ASP A 229 10.30 6.54 -13.88
C ASP A 229 10.75 7.78 -14.66
N MET A 230 10.78 7.66 -15.99
CA MET A 230 11.28 8.69 -16.92
C MET A 230 10.16 9.66 -17.36
N PHE A 231 8.89 9.34 -17.08
CA PHE A 231 7.73 10.10 -17.57
C PHE A 231 6.65 10.23 -16.48
N SER A 232 6.87 11.13 -15.53
CA SER A 232 5.87 11.42 -14.49
C SER A 232 5.10 12.70 -14.82
N ARG A 233 3.81 12.57 -15.20
CA ARG A 233 2.87 13.70 -15.23
C ARG A 233 2.18 13.82 -13.88
N ALA A 234 2.43 14.93 -13.18
CA ALA A 234 2.05 15.13 -11.79
C ALA A 234 0.67 15.75 -11.57
N HIS A 235 -0.22 15.76 -12.58
CA HIS A 235 -1.40 16.66 -12.57
C HIS A 235 -2.68 16.08 -13.20
N GLU A 236 -3.02 14.81 -13.00
CA GLU A 236 -4.24 14.25 -13.60
C GLU A 236 -5.25 13.82 -12.53
N SER A 237 -6.47 14.33 -12.63
CA SER A 237 -7.64 13.93 -11.86
C SER A 237 -8.14 12.54 -12.28
N LEU A 238 -8.96 11.89 -11.45
CA LEU A 238 -9.50 10.55 -11.72
C LEU A 238 -10.34 10.49 -13.01
N ALA A 239 -11.02 11.59 -13.35
CA ALA A 239 -11.75 11.77 -14.61
C ALA A 239 -10.82 11.90 -15.82
N GLU A 240 -9.70 12.62 -15.70
CA GLU A 240 -8.70 12.76 -16.77
C GLU A 240 -7.94 11.46 -17.03
N ALA A 241 -7.65 10.69 -15.96
CA ALA A 241 -7.07 9.36 -16.08
C ALA A 241 -8.03 8.35 -16.77
N GLN A 242 -9.34 8.47 -16.52
CA GLN A 242 -10.36 7.68 -17.21
C GLN A 242 -10.47 8.04 -18.70
N LEU A 243 -10.46 9.33 -19.03
CA LEU A 243 -10.46 9.83 -20.42
C LEU A 243 -9.18 9.45 -21.19
N ALA A 244 -8.01 9.48 -20.54
CA ALA A 244 -6.75 9.02 -21.13
C ALA A 244 -6.75 7.49 -21.39
N GLY A 245 -7.56 6.74 -20.63
CA GLY A 245 -7.75 5.30 -20.80
C GLY A 245 -8.65 4.91 -21.98
N GLU A 246 -9.51 5.80 -22.48
CA GLU A 246 -10.42 5.50 -23.60
C GLU A 246 -9.70 5.27 -24.94
N GLY A 247 -8.44 5.72 -25.07
CA GLY A 247 -7.59 5.47 -26.24
C GLY A 247 -6.82 4.14 -26.22
N LEU A 248 -6.84 3.40 -25.10
CA LEU A 248 -6.20 2.10 -24.96
C LEU A 248 -7.23 1.00 -25.18
N LEU A 249 -7.29 0.49 -26.42
CA LEU A 249 -8.12 -0.67 -26.76
C LEU A 249 -7.89 -1.81 -25.75
N LEU A 250 -8.93 -2.12 -24.98
CA LEU A 250 -9.01 -3.24 -24.02
C LEU A 250 -8.62 -4.60 -24.63
N SER A 251 -8.69 -4.74 -25.95
CA SER A 251 -8.24 -5.93 -26.70
C SER A 251 -6.71 -6.08 -26.79
N SER A 252 -5.93 -5.06 -26.42
CA SER A 252 -4.46 -5.10 -26.41
C SER A 252 -3.85 -5.41 -25.03
N LEU A 253 -4.70 -5.60 -24.00
CA LEU A 253 -4.31 -5.67 -22.59
C LEU A 253 -4.48 -7.07 -21.95
N ILE A 254 -4.88 -8.07 -22.74
CA ILE A 254 -4.95 -9.47 -22.32
C ILE A 254 -3.91 -10.24 -23.12
N ASP A 255 -2.76 -10.52 -22.49
CA ASP A 255 -1.89 -11.69 -22.65
C ASP A 255 -0.83 -11.71 -21.54
#